data_AF-S2W5M7-F1
#
_entry.id   AF-S2W5M7-F1
#
_cell.length_a   1.000
_cell.length_b   1.000
_cell.length_c   1.000
_cell.angle_alpha   90.00
_cell.angle_beta   90.00
_cell.angle_gamma   90.00
#
_symmetry.space_group_name_H-M   'P 1'
#
loop_
_entity.id
_entity.type
_entity.pdbx_description
1 polymer ?
#
loop_
_entity_poly.entity_id
_entity_poly.type
_entity_poly.pdbx_seq_one_letter_code
_entity_poly.pdbx_strand_id
1 'polypeptide(L)'
;MVLPISEAPQESQVALLAEYVQKHGDQDFLFGEKGQWGNDVGEDCDVWDLIYTVHSGVISSCAMPEDLIGAAIDEVRDWFDERTRQILNQYLEEGGYSLRA
;
A
#
# COMPACT_ATOMS: atom_id res chain seq x y z
N MET A 1 -7.54 -32.42 24.67
CA MET A 1 -7.96 -31.02 24.45
C MET A 1 -6.82 -30.34 23.72
N VAL A 2 -6.99 -30.09 22.43
CA VAL A 2 -6.01 -29.38 21.60
C VAL A 2 -6.31 -27.89 21.79
N LEU A 3 -5.34 -27.13 22.29
CA LEU A 3 -5.46 -25.68 22.42
C LEU A 3 -5.61 -25.07 21.01
N PRO A 4 -6.47 -24.06 20.81
CA PRO A 4 -6.54 -23.37 19.53
C PRO A 4 -5.18 -22.73 19.27
N ILE A 5 -4.68 -22.97 18.06
CA ILE A 5 -3.47 -22.33 17.53
C ILE A 5 -3.74 -20.83 17.64
N SER A 6 -2.93 -20.14 18.45
CA SER A 6 -2.93 -18.68 18.48
C SER A 6 -2.59 -18.22 17.08
N GLU A 7 -3.59 -17.76 16.32
CA GLU A 7 -3.36 -16.99 15.11
C GLU A 7 -2.57 -15.76 15.57
N ALA A 8 -1.27 -15.72 15.25
CA ALA A 8 -0.56 -14.46 15.28
C ALA A 8 -1.38 -13.48 14.42
N PRO A 9 -1.58 -12.21 14.85
CA PRO A 9 -2.27 -11.25 14.00
C PRO A 9 -1.56 -11.27 12.65
N GLN A 10 -2.30 -11.64 11.60
CA GLN A 10 -1.77 -11.65 10.26
C GLN A 10 -1.34 -10.21 9.95
N GLU A 11 -0.04 -10.00 9.73
CA GLU A 11 0.46 -8.68 9.36
C GLU A 11 -0.24 -8.27 8.07
N SER A 12 -0.96 -7.14 8.13
CA SER A 12 -1.66 -6.56 7.00
C SER A 12 -0.69 -6.38 5.84
N GLN A 13 -1.08 -6.84 4.65
CA GLN A 13 -0.30 -6.67 3.43
C GLN A 13 -0.25 -5.20 3.02
N VAL A 14 -1.30 -4.42 3.32
CA VAL A 14 -1.28 -2.96 3.17
C VAL A 14 -0.22 -2.33 4.07
N ALA A 15 -0.13 -2.75 5.34
CA ALA A 15 0.90 -2.27 6.26
C ALA A 15 2.31 -2.64 5.79
N LEU A 16 2.51 -3.88 5.32
CA LEU A 16 3.81 -4.32 4.79
C LEU A 16 4.23 -3.52 3.55
N LEU A 17 3.28 -3.22 2.65
CA LEU A 17 3.53 -2.35 1.51
C LEU A 17 3.88 -0.92 1.95
N ALA A 18 3.17 -0.39 2.95
CA ALA A 18 3.43 0.93 3.51
C ALA A 18 4.82 1.03 4.12
N GLU A 19 5.20 0.07 4.97
CA GLU A 19 6.55 -0.02 5.55
C GLU A 19 7.63 -0.10 4.46
N TYR A 20 7.38 -0.87 3.40
CA TYR A 20 8.30 -0.95 2.27
C TYR A 20 8.47 0.43 1.61
N VAL A 21 7.38 1.13 1.31
CA VAL A 21 7.43 2.48 0.72
C VAL A 21 8.15 3.46 1.65
N GLN A 22 7.83 3.45 2.94
CA GLN A 22 8.48 4.30 3.94
C GLN A 22 9.99 4.07 4.01
N LYS A 23 10.46 2.83 3.83
CA LYS A 23 11.89 2.50 3.92
C LYS A 23 12.66 2.69 2.61
N HIS A 24 12.00 2.51 1.47
CA HIS A 24 12.66 2.41 0.17
C HIS A 24 12.36 3.59 -0.78
N GLY A 25 11.31 4.37 -0.51
CA GLY A 25 11.03 5.60 -1.25
C GLY A 25 11.99 6.73 -0.90
N ASP A 26 12.00 7.76 -1.75
CA ASP A 26 12.71 9.02 -1.49
C ASP A 26 12.27 9.64 -0.15
N GLN A 27 13.19 9.65 0.81
CA GLN A 27 12.95 10.09 2.19
C GLN A 27 12.68 11.60 2.29
N ASP A 28 13.33 12.42 1.45
CA ASP A 28 13.11 13.87 1.44
C ASP A 28 11.71 14.19 0.90
N PHE A 29 11.24 13.40 -0.07
CA PHE A 29 9.89 13.51 -0.58
C PHE A 29 8.83 13.03 0.43
N LEU A 30 9.07 11.90 1.10
CA LEU A 30 8.11 11.27 2.01
C LEU A 30 8.01 11.97 3.37
N PHE A 31 9.14 12.46 3.91
CA PHE A 31 9.24 12.95 5.29
C PHE A 31 9.92 14.33 5.43
N GLY A 32 10.36 14.96 4.34
CA GLY A 32 11.01 16.27 4.38
C GLY A 32 10.05 17.43 4.67
N GLU A 33 10.53 18.68 4.60
CA GLU A 33 9.73 19.89 4.90
C GLU A 33 8.43 20.03 4.08
N LYS A 34 8.34 19.34 2.94
CA LYS A 34 7.16 19.32 2.06
C LYS A 34 6.44 17.97 2.05
N GLY A 35 7.00 16.95 2.70
CA GLY A 35 6.56 15.57 2.67
C GLY A 35 5.85 15.16 3.94
N GLN A 36 4.52 15.02 3.87
CA GLN A 36 3.70 14.41 4.93
C GLN A 36 3.13 13.05 4.51
N TRP A 37 3.41 12.62 3.27
CA TRP A 37 2.82 11.44 2.65
C TRP A 37 3.27 10.12 3.31
N GLY A 38 4.46 10.08 3.93
CA GLY A 38 4.98 8.88 4.56
C GLY A 38 4.46 8.59 5.98
N ASN A 39 3.92 9.58 6.70
CA ASN A 39 3.59 9.43 8.13
C ASN A 39 2.25 8.72 8.37
N ASP A 40 1.30 8.87 7.45
CA ASP A 40 -0.09 8.45 7.65
C ASP A 40 -0.46 7.22 6.79
N VAL A 41 0.51 6.58 6.12
CA VAL A 41 0.25 5.40 5.27
C VAL A 41 0.32 4.11 6.08
N GLY A 42 -0.73 3.29 5.98
CA GLY A 42 -0.79 1.93 6.51
C GLY A 42 -1.23 1.83 7.98
N GLU A 43 -1.83 2.89 8.54
CA GLU A 43 -2.33 2.90 9.93
C GLU A 43 -3.70 2.20 10.05
N ASP A 44 -4.61 2.45 9.11
CA ASP A 44 -5.97 1.90 9.09
C ASP A 44 -6.08 0.62 8.23
N CYS A 45 -5.09 0.38 7.35
CA CYS A 45 -4.98 -0.79 6.48
C CYS A 45 -6.20 -1.00 5.57
N ASP A 46 -6.81 0.10 5.11
CA ASP A 46 -7.97 0.08 4.22
C ASP A 46 -7.65 0.37 2.75
N VAL A 47 -8.70 0.48 1.93
CA VAL A 47 -8.56 0.78 0.50
C VAL A 47 -7.91 2.14 0.27
N TRP A 48 -8.20 3.13 1.12
CA TRP A 48 -7.60 4.45 1.00
C TRP A 48 -6.13 4.40 1.38
N ASP A 49 -5.77 3.66 2.41
CA ASP A 49 -4.39 3.41 2.80
C ASP A 49 -3.59 2.72 1.69
N LEU A 50 -4.15 1.70 1.04
CA LEU A 50 -3.52 1.09 -0.13
C LEU A 50 -3.31 2.12 -1.25
N ILE A 51 -4.34 2.91 -1.57
CA ILE A 51 -4.26 3.95 -2.60
C ILE A 51 -3.18 4.98 -2.25
N TYR A 52 -3.16 5.48 -1.02
CA TYR A 52 -2.18 6.46 -0.57
C TYR A 52 -0.77 5.88 -0.51
N THR A 53 -0.64 4.61 -0.14
CA THR A 53 0.64 3.90 -0.15
C THR A 53 1.19 3.76 -1.56
N VAL A 54 0.38 3.30 -2.52
CA VAL A 54 0.80 3.18 -3.92
C VAL A 54 1.14 4.54 -4.51
N HIS A 55 0.30 5.55 -4.29
CA HIS A 55 0.57 6.91 -4.74
C HIS A 55 1.88 7.46 -4.16
N SER A 56 2.11 7.26 -2.86
CA SER A 56 3.35 7.65 -2.16
C SER A 56 4.57 6.93 -2.74
N GLY A 57 4.43 5.65 -3.07
CA GLY A 57 5.48 4.89 -3.75
C GLY A 57 5.80 5.47 -5.13
N VAL A 58 4.78 5.80 -5.93
CA VAL A 58 4.95 6.39 -7.27
C VAL A 58 5.66 7.75 -7.21
N ILE A 59 5.17 8.67 -6.39
CA ILE A 59 5.73 10.03 -6.30
C ILE A 59 7.13 10.07 -5.67
N SER A 60 7.45 9.10 -4.81
CA SER A 60 8.78 8.92 -4.22
C SER A 60 9.72 8.09 -5.09
N SER A 61 9.32 7.74 -6.32
CA SER A 61 10.08 6.88 -7.25
C SER A 61 10.51 5.54 -6.63
N CYS A 62 9.70 5.01 -5.71
CA CYS A 62 9.91 3.72 -5.06
C CYS A 62 9.56 2.57 -6.03
N ALA A 63 10.52 1.70 -6.31
CA ALA A 63 10.30 0.46 -7.04
C ALA A 63 9.64 -0.58 -6.12
N MET A 64 8.31 -0.50 -6.00
CA MET A 64 7.53 -1.42 -5.18
C MET A 64 7.43 -2.80 -5.86
N PRO A 65 7.64 -3.90 -5.13
CA PRO A 65 7.45 -5.24 -5.69
C PRO A 65 5.98 -5.49 -6.07
N GLU A 66 5.73 -5.99 -7.29
CA GLU A 66 4.37 -6.26 -7.78
C GLU A 66 3.67 -7.35 -6.95
N ASP A 67 4.40 -8.32 -6.42
CA ASP A 67 3.85 -9.33 -5.50
C ASP A 67 3.32 -8.70 -4.21
N LEU A 68 4.02 -7.69 -3.67
CA LEU A 68 3.60 -6.97 -2.47
C LEU A 68 2.36 -6.09 -2.75
N ILE A 69 2.34 -5.42 -3.89
CA ILE A 69 1.16 -4.64 -4.34
C ILE A 69 -0.04 -5.57 -4.53
N GLY A 70 0.14 -6.71 -5.21
CA GLY A 70 -0.92 -7.67 -5.48
C GLY A 70 -1.52 -8.26 -4.19
N ALA A 71 -0.68 -8.60 -3.22
CA ALA A 71 -1.13 -9.09 -1.92
C ALA A 71 -1.96 -8.05 -1.16
N ALA A 72 -1.57 -6.77 -1.20
CA ALA A 72 -2.32 -5.68 -0.59
C ALA A 72 -3.66 -5.41 -1.30
N ILE A 73 -3.70 -5.50 -2.64
CA ILE A 73 -4.95 -5.42 -3.41
C ILE A 73 -5.91 -6.55 -3.04
N ASP A 74 -5.41 -7.78 -2.92
CA ASP A 74 -6.22 -8.95 -2.59
C ASP A 74 -6.81 -8.87 -1.17
N GLU A 75 -6.07 -8.30 -0.21
CA GLU A 75 -6.55 -8.08 1.17
C GLU A 75 -7.78 -7.18 1.23
N VAL A 76 -7.74 -6.04 0.54
CA VAL A 76 -8.83 -5.04 0.58
C VAL A 76 -9.81 -5.19 -0.59
N ARG A 77 -9.74 -6.30 -1.34
CA ARG A 77 -10.46 -6.48 -2.60
C ARG A 77 -11.96 -6.24 -2.50
N ASP A 78 -12.56 -6.72 -1.42
CA ASP A 78 -14.02 -6.65 -1.21
C ASP A 78 -14.49 -5.25 -0.78
N TRP A 79 -13.57 -4.33 -0.50
CA TRP A 79 -13.85 -2.95 -0.08
C TRP A 79 -13.79 -1.97 -1.25
N PHE A 80 -13.33 -2.39 -2.42
CA PHE A 80 -13.28 -1.56 -3.61
C PHE A 80 -14.68 -1.27 -4.19
N ASP A 81 -14.96 0.00 -4.41
CA ASP A 81 -15.99 0.50 -5.32
C ASP A 81 -15.39 0.91 -6.70
N GLU A 82 -16.23 1.34 -7.64
CA GLU A 82 -15.77 1.74 -8.97
C GLU A 82 -14.75 2.89 -8.91
N ARG A 83 -14.96 3.85 -8.00
CA ARG A 83 -14.12 5.04 -7.88
C ARG A 83 -12.72 4.69 -7.38
N THR A 84 -12.64 3.89 -6.31
CA THR A 84 -11.39 3.48 -5.68
C THR A 84 -10.57 2.59 -6.61
N ARG A 85 -11.18 1.68 -7.38
CA ARG A 85 -10.48 0.92 -8.43
C ARG A 85 -9.91 1.82 -9.51
N GLN A 86 -10.68 2.79 -10.00
CA GLN A 86 -10.21 3.72 -11.02
C GLN A 86 -9.00 4.54 -10.55
N ILE A 87 -9.06 5.05 -9.32
CA ILE A 87 -7.96 5.82 -8.71
C ILE A 87 -6.72 4.94 -8.56
N LEU A 88 -6.85 3.74 -8.00
CA LEU A 88 -5.72 2.83 -7.81
C LEU A 88 -5.11 2.42 -9.15
N ASN A 89 -5.93 2.06 -10.13
CA ASN A 89 -5.47 1.67 -11.47
C ASN A 89 -4.74 2.81 -12.18
N GLN A 90 -5.16 4.06 -11.98
CA GLN A 90 -4.44 5.22 -12.48
C GLN A 90 -3.03 5.31 -11.87
N TYR A 91 -2.89 5.20 -10.55
CA TYR A 91 -1.58 5.25 -9.91
C TYR A 91 -0.68 4.07 -10.28
N LEU A 92 -1.24 2.88 -10.41
CA LEU A 92 -0.50 1.71 -10.90
C LEU A 92 0.04 1.96 -12.31
N GLU A 93 -0.75 2.57 -13.20
CA GLU A 93 -0.32 2.92 -14.55
C GLU A 93 0.75 4.02 -14.56
N GLU A 94 0.59 5.06 -13.74
CA GLU A 94 1.58 6.12 -13.57
C GLU A 94 2.93 5.57 -13.05
N GLY A 95 2.88 4.56 -12.17
CA GLY A 95 4.06 3.83 -11.69
C GLY A 95 4.64 2.80 -12.66
N GLY A 96 3.96 2.53 -13.78
CA GLY A 96 4.38 1.52 -14.77
C GLY A 96 4.10 0.07 -14.38
N TYR A 97 3.24 -0.17 -13.39
CA TYR A 97 2.86 -1.51 -12.93
C TYR A 97 1.85 -2.15 -13.88
N SER A 98 1.94 -3.48 -14.02
CA SER A 98 1.04 -4.27 -14.88
C SER A 98 -0.27 -4.68 -14.19
N LEU A 99 -0.32 -4.52 -12.87
CA LEU A 99 -1.43 -4.91 -12.02
C LEU A 99 -2.67 -4.03 -12.21
N ARG A 100 -3.83 -4.62 -11.89
CA ARG A 100 -5.12 -3.94 -11.83
C ARG A 100 -5.93 -4.43 -10.63
N ALA A 101 -6.59 -3.49 -9.96
CA ALA A 101 -7.57 -3.72 -8.90
C ALA A 101 -9.00 -3.86 -9.45
#